data_AF-A0A3N0ZT51-F1
#
_entry.id   AF-A0A3N0ZT51-F1
#
_cell.length_a   1.000
_cell.length_b   1.000
_cell.length_c   1.000
_cell.angle_alpha   90.00
_cell.angle_beta   90.00
_cell.angle_gamma   90.00
#
_symmetry.space_group_name_H-M   'P 1'
#
loop_
_entity.id
_entity.type
_entity.pdbx_description
1 polymer ?
#
loop_
_entity_poly.entity_id
_entity_poly.type
_entity_poly.pdbx_seq_one_letter_code
_entity_poly.pdbx_strand_id
1 'polypeptide(L)'
;MFLSVLNQKEKENFIELAHYISACDADFSSIEKNWINRCSKEMNIENYKVQNKNLDEILKEFSSSSFVSKTSILLEILELMLSDTTYHIKEKEVVKRLCEDWKITDEQFENIIFWLKDKNHILNT
;
A
#
# COMPACT_ATOMS: atom_id res chain seq x y z
N MET A 1 0.28 -4.15 -10.96
CA MET A 1 0.26 -4.50 -9.55
C MET A 1 1.13 -5.74 -9.33
N PHE A 2 1.79 -5.85 -8.18
CA PHE A 2 2.74 -6.92 -7.83
C PHE A 2 2.24 -7.78 -6.67
N LEU A 3 0.93 -7.82 -6.41
CA LEU A 3 0.38 -8.42 -5.19
C LEU A 3 0.29 -9.94 -5.24
N SER A 4 0.50 -10.54 -6.42
CA SER A 4 0.56 -11.99 -6.59
C SER A 4 1.71 -12.66 -5.82
N VAL A 5 2.76 -11.91 -5.44
CA VAL A 5 3.90 -12.43 -4.66
C VAL A 5 3.57 -12.65 -3.18
N LEU A 6 2.45 -12.08 -2.71
CA LEU A 6 2.07 -12.13 -1.31
C LEU A 6 1.49 -13.49 -0.92
N ASN A 7 1.83 -13.98 0.27
CA ASN A 7 1.12 -15.12 0.85
C ASN A 7 -0.27 -14.72 1.38
N GLN A 8 -1.11 -15.70 1.71
CA GLN A 8 -2.50 -15.44 2.14
C GLN A 8 -2.61 -14.44 3.29
N LYS A 9 -1.76 -14.57 4.31
CA LYS A 9 -1.76 -13.67 5.47
C LYS A 9 -1.32 -12.25 5.10
N GLU A 10 -0.34 -12.13 4.21
CA GLU A 10 0.11 -10.84 3.70
C GLU A 10 -0.97 -10.14 2.87
N LYS A 11 -1.71 -10.90 2.04
CA LYS A 11 -2.82 -10.37 1.23
C LYS A 11 -3.93 -9.76 2.09
N GLU A 12 -4.32 -10.46 3.15
CA GLU A 12 -5.34 -9.98 4.10
C GLU A 12 -4.89 -8.70 4.82
N ASN A 13 -3.66 -8.68 5.33
CA ASN A 13 -3.11 -7.50 5.99
C ASN A 13 -2.85 -6.34 5.02
N PHE A 14 -2.61 -6.62 3.73
CA PHE A 14 -2.52 -5.57 2.72
C PHE A 14 -3.85 -4.86 2.55
N ILE A 15 -4.97 -5.60 2.55
CA ILE A 15 -6.30 -4.98 2.50
C ILE A 15 -6.58 -4.18 3.77
N GLU A 16 -6.21 -4.68 4.96
CA GLU A 16 -6.30 -3.89 6.20
C GLU A 16 -5.50 -2.58 6.10
N LEU A 17 -4.28 -2.63 5.56
CA LEU A 17 -3.43 -1.45 5.39
C LEU A 17 -4.04 -0.44 4.42
N ALA A 18 -4.49 -0.89 3.25
CA ALA A 18 -5.11 -0.03 2.26
C ALA A 18 -6.38 0.63 2.82
N HIS A 19 -7.19 -0.12 3.57
CA HIS A 19 -8.39 0.42 4.22
C HIS A 19 -8.06 1.40 5.35
N TYR A 20 -6.98 1.15 6.10
CA TYR A 20 -6.50 2.07 7.14
C TYR A 20 -6.04 3.40 6.54
N ILE A 21 -5.24 3.37 5.46
CA ILE A 21 -4.73 4.57 4.78
C ILE A 21 -5.90 5.39 4.22
N SER A 22 -6.80 4.74 3.49
CA SER A 22 -7.97 5.42 2.91
C SER A 22 -8.99 5.92 3.94
N ALA A 23 -8.89 5.48 5.20
CA ALA A 23 -9.70 6.00 6.31
C ALA A 23 -9.00 7.11 7.12
N CYS A 24 -7.73 7.41 6.82
CA CYS A 24 -6.99 8.48 7.51
C CYS A 24 -7.52 9.87 7.14
N ASP A 25 -8.03 10.00 5.91
CA ASP A 25 -8.70 11.20 5.42
C ASP A 25 -10.21 11.13 5.61
N ALA A 26 -10.85 12.29 5.63
CA ALA A 26 -12.27 12.41 5.95
C ALA A 26 -13.20 11.85 4.86
N ASP A 27 -12.66 11.49 3.69
CA ASP A 27 -13.45 11.08 2.54
C ASP A 27 -12.84 9.84 1.87
N PHE A 28 -13.31 8.66 2.28
CA PHE A 28 -12.98 7.39 1.61
C PHE A 28 -13.62 7.36 0.23
N SER A 29 -12.87 7.83 -0.76
CA SER A 29 -13.37 8.19 -2.08
C SER A 29 -13.80 6.95 -2.87
N SER A 30 -14.62 7.16 -3.90
CA SER A 30 -14.96 6.07 -4.83
C SER A 30 -13.75 5.54 -5.60
N ILE A 31 -12.71 6.36 -5.77
CA ILE A 31 -11.48 5.98 -6.48
C ILE A 31 -10.73 4.93 -5.66
N GLU A 32 -10.52 5.19 -4.37
CA GLU A 32 -9.83 4.28 -3.47
C GLU A 32 -10.59 2.96 -3.29
N LYS A 33 -11.92 3.02 -3.12
CA LYS A 33 -12.78 1.82 -3.09
C LYS A 33 -12.62 0.96 -4.34
N ASN A 34 -12.61 1.59 -5.50
CA ASN A 34 -12.42 0.88 -6.76
C ASN A 34 -11.02 0.29 -6.88
N TRP A 35 -10.00 0.99 -6.38
CA TRP A 35 -8.62 0.50 -6.36
C TRP A 35 -8.46 -0.71 -5.43
N ILE A 36 -8.95 -0.64 -4.19
CA ILE A 36 -8.93 -1.75 -3.22
C ILE A 36 -9.65 -2.98 -3.78
N ASN A 37 -10.77 -2.79 -4.49
CA ASN A 37 -11.48 -3.89 -5.15
C ASN A 37 -10.62 -4.55 -6.25
N ARG A 38 -9.89 -3.76 -7.05
CA ARG A 38 -8.95 -4.32 -8.05
C ARG A 38 -7.84 -5.13 -7.40
N CYS A 39 -7.25 -4.64 -6.32
CA CYS A 39 -6.24 -5.38 -5.55
C CYS A 39 -6.81 -6.69 -4.99
N SER A 40 -8.03 -6.64 -4.43
CA SER A 40 -8.71 -7.83 -3.88
C SER A 40 -8.91 -8.91 -4.95
N LYS A 41 -9.29 -8.51 -6.17
CA LYS A 41 -9.44 -9.40 -7.33
C LYS A 41 -8.12 -10.00 -7.79
N GLU A 42 -7.09 -9.18 -7.94
CA GLU A 42 -5.75 -9.67 -8.31
C GLU A 42 -5.25 -10.73 -7.33
N MET A 43 -5.47 -10.51 -6.04
CA MET A 43 -5.04 -11.40 -4.97
C MET A 43 -5.96 -12.63 -4.76
N ASN A 44 -7.13 -12.67 -5.40
CA ASN A 44 -8.21 -13.65 -5.20
C ASN A 44 -8.71 -13.73 -3.74
N ILE A 45 -8.95 -12.58 -3.11
CA ILE A 45 -9.42 -12.48 -1.72
C ILE A 45 -10.65 -11.57 -1.57
N GLU A 46 -11.50 -11.48 -2.58
CA GLU A 46 -12.69 -10.60 -2.60
C GLU A 46 -13.69 -10.92 -1.47
N ASN A 47 -13.62 -12.12 -0.90
CA ASN A 47 -14.45 -12.53 0.24
C ASN A 47 -13.89 -12.10 1.59
N TYR A 48 -12.68 -11.53 1.64
CA TYR A 48 -12.09 -11.01 2.87
C TYR A 48 -12.91 -9.82 3.38
N LYS A 49 -13.18 -9.81 4.68
CA LYS A 49 -13.87 -8.72 5.36
C LYS A 49 -12.89 -8.00 6.24
N VAL A 50 -12.81 -6.68 6.07
CA VAL A 50 -11.96 -5.81 6.88
C VAL A 50 -12.35 -5.92 8.35
N GLN A 51 -11.36 -6.14 9.20
CA GLN A 51 -11.45 -6.28 10.65
C GLN A 51 -11.14 -4.96 11.38
N ASN A 52 -10.70 -3.92 10.66
CA ASN A 52 -10.32 -2.61 11.18
C ASN A 52 -9.14 -2.70 12.17
N LYS A 53 -8.11 -3.46 11.79
CA LYS A 53 -6.87 -3.53 12.57
C LYS A 53 -6.23 -2.15 12.68
N ASN A 54 -5.60 -1.87 13.81
CA ASN A 54 -4.79 -0.66 13.94
C ASN A 54 -3.43 -0.84 13.23
N LEU A 55 -2.74 0.28 12.98
CA LEU A 55 -1.50 0.23 12.21
C LEU A 55 -0.40 -0.60 12.88
N ASP A 56 -0.31 -0.62 14.21
CA ASP A 56 0.71 -1.41 14.92
C ASP A 56 0.47 -2.92 14.77
N GLU A 57 -0.79 -3.34 14.79
CA GLU A 57 -1.18 -4.72 14.50
C GLU A 57 -0.82 -5.11 13.07
N ILE A 58 -1.12 -4.24 12.11
CA ILE A 58 -0.81 -4.47 10.69
C ILE A 58 0.71 -4.60 10.47
N LEU A 59 1.50 -3.66 10.99
CA LEU A 59 2.96 -3.66 10.84
C LEU A 59 3.60 -4.91 11.46
N LYS A 60 3.10 -5.35 12.62
CA LYS A 60 3.56 -6.56 13.28
C LYS A 60 3.40 -7.80 12.38
N GLU A 61 2.31 -7.88 11.63
CA GLU A 61 2.06 -9.02 10.74
C GLU A 61 3.01 -9.06 9.53
N PHE A 62 3.55 -7.91 9.13
CA PHE A 62 4.57 -7.82 8.09
C PHE A 62 6.01 -7.95 8.61
N SER A 63 6.24 -8.02 9.92
CA SER A 63 7.60 -8.07 10.49
C SER A 63 8.46 -9.19 9.89
N SER A 64 7.89 -10.39 9.74
CA SER A 64 8.53 -11.57 9.14
C SER A 64 8.41 -11.67 7.62
N SER A 65 7.73 -10.73 6.96
CA SER A 65 7.59 -10.73 5.51
C SER A 65 8.93 -10.51 4.81
N SER A 66 9.05 -11.13 3.64
CA SER A 66 10.23 -10.98 2.79
C SER A 66 10.41 -9.53 2.35
N PHE A 67 11.64 -9.13 2.03
CA PHE A 67 11.91 -7.81 1.45
C PHE A 67 11.11 -7.57 0.16
N VAL A 68 10.95 -8.61 -0.67
CA VAL A 68 10.15 -8.56 -1.89
C VAL A 68 8.69 -8.25 -1.56
N SER A 69 8.06 -8.97 -0.62
CA SER A 69 6.67 -8.73 -0.20
C SER A 69 6.49 -7.30 0.31
N LYS A 70 7.38 -6.83 1.19
CA LYS A 70 7.35 -5.46 1.74
C LYS A 70 7.48 -4.40 0.66
N THR A 71 8.41 -4.58 -0.28
CA THR A 71 8.63 -3.63 -1.38
C THR A 71 7.45 -3.63 -2.34
N SER A 72 6.86 -4.79 -2.65
CA SER A 72 5.64 -4.88 -3.45
C SER A 72 4.47 -4.16 -2.77
N ILE A 73 4.27 -4.35 -1.47
CA ILE A 73 3.24 -3.62 -0.72
C ILE A 73 3.49 -2.12 -0.78
N LEU A 74 4.72 -1.66 -0.51
CA LEU A 74 5.07 -0.24 -0.54
C LEU A 74 4.79 0.39 -1.91
N LEU A 75 5.15 -0.30 -2.99
CA LEU A 75 4.88 0.16 -4.36
C LEU A 75 3.40 0.38 -4.62
N GLU A 76 2.54 -0.58 -4.24
CA GLU A 76 1.10 -0.45 -4.46
C GLU A 76 0.47 0.63 -3.59
N ILE A 77 0.88 0.74 -2.31
CA ILE A 77 0.41 1.82 -1.43
C ILE A 77 0.80 3.19 -1.98
N LEU A 78 2.04 3.35 -2.46
CA LEU A 78 2.48 4.60 -3.07
C LEU A 78 1.73 4.89 -4.38
N GLU A 79 1.37 3.88 -5.16
CA GLU A 79 0.53 4.05 -6.36
C GLU A 79 -0.87 4.54 -6.01
N LEU A 80 -1.50 4.01 -4.95
CA LEU A 80 -2.77 4.52 -4.42
C LEU A 80 -2.64 6.00 -4.05
N MET A 81 -1.63 6.36 -3.26
CA MET A 81 -1.46 7.72 -2.75
C MET A 81 -1.05 8.73 -3.83
N LEU A 82 -0.28 8.31 -4.84
CA LEU A 82 0.10 9.16 -5.98
C LEU A 82 -1.02 9.29 -7.02
N SER A 83 -2.05 8.45 -6.95
CA SER A 83 -3.23 8.57 -7.81
C SER A 83 -4.15 9.71 -7.38
N ASP A 84 -4.09 10.10 -6.10
CA ASP A 84 -4.74 11.31 -5.62
C ASP A 84 -3.83 12.53 -5.87
N THR A 85 -4.45 13.62 -6.32
CA THR A 85 -3.78 14.91 -6.53
C THR A 85 -3.34 15.58 -5.23
N THR A 86 -3.81 15.08 -4.07
CA THR A 86 -3.51 15.64 -2.75
C THR A 86 -2.90 14.58 -1.84
N TYR A 87 -1.59 14.67 -1.61
CA TYR A 87 -0.86 13.78 -0.71
C TYR A 87 -1.04 14.23 0.74
N HIS A 88 -1.93 13.56 1.50
CA HIS A 88 -2.33 14.03 2.83
C HIS A 88 -1.26 13.74 3.91
N ILE A 89 -1.20 14.59 4.94
CA ILE A 89 -0.14 14.53 5.98
C ILE A 89 -0.16 13.19 6.71
N LYS A 90 -1.34 12.65 7.04
CA LYS A 90 -1.48 11.39 7.76
C LYS A 90 -1.03 10.19 6.94
N GLU A 91 -1.33 10.17 5.64
CA GLU A 91 -0.87 9.09 4.76
C GLU A 91 0.67 9.08 4.67
N LYS A 92 1.31 10.26 4.62
CA LYS A 92 2.78 10.38 4.68
C LYS A 92 3.35 9.79 5.97
N GLU A 93 2.67 9.99 7.11
CA GLU A 93 3.08 9.40 8.38
C GLU A 93 3.01 7.87 8.36
N VAL A 94 1.99 7.29 7.71
CA VAL A 94 1.89 5.83 7.52
C VAL A 94 3.05 5.31 6.66
N VAL A 95 3.34 5.93 5.52
CA VAL A 95 4.46 5.54 4.64
C VAL A 95 5.79 5.66 5.38
N LYS A 96 6.00 6.75 6.11
CA LYS A 96 7.21 6.94 6.90
C LYS A 96 7.40 5.81 7.90
N ARG A 97 6.33 5.45 8.63
CA ARG A 97 6.35 4.31 9.55
C ARG A 97 6.65 2.98 8.87
N LEU A 98 6.08 2.73 7.69
CA LEU A 98 6.37 1.52 6.91
C LEU A 98 7.87 1.45 6.57
N CYS A 99 8.45 2.56 6.09
CA CYS A 99 9.87 2.63 5.77
C CYS A 99 10.76 2.39 7.00
N GLU A 100 10.43 3.00 8.14
CA GLU A 100 11.15 2.82 9.40
C GLU A 100 11.11 1.36 9.87
N ASP A 101 9.93 0.74 9.93
CA ASP A 101 9.75 -0.64 10.40
C ASP A 101 10.40 -1.66 9.44
N TRP A 102 10.36 -1.39 8.14
CA TRP A 102 10.90 -2.28 7.12
C TRP A 102 12.36 -2.00 6.79
N LYS A 103 12.96 -0.99 7.43
CA LYS A 103 14.35 -0.55 7.23
C LYS A 103 14.64 -0.20 5.76
N ILE A 104 13.66 0.42 5.11
CA ILE A 104 13.83 0.99 3.76
C ILE A 104 14.66 2.26 3.92
N THR A 105 15.80 2.33 3.24
CA THR A 105 16.67 3.51 3.28
C THR A 105 16.07 4.64 2.44
N ASP A 106 16.48 5.88 2.71
CA ASP A 106 16.07 7.03 1.92
C ASP A 106 16.42 6.83 0.42
N GLU A 107 17.61 6.31 0.13
CA GLU A 107 18.03 5.98 -1.24
C GLU A 107 17.08 4.95 -1.91
N GLN A 108 16.68 3.89 -1.19
CA GLN A 108 15.74 2.91 -1.72
C GLN A 108 14.37 3.53 -1.97
N PHE A 109 13.89 4.37 -1.04
CA PHE A 109 12.62 5.07 -1.16
C PHE A 109 12.61 6.04 -2.35
N GLU A 110 13.67 6.83 -2.53
CA GLU A 110 13.84 7.73 -3.66
C GLU A 110 13.83 6.98 -5.00
N ASN A 111 14.54 5.85 -5.07
CA ASN A 111 14.56 4.98 -6.26
C ASN A 111 13.16 4.44 -6.59
N ILE A 112 12.39 4.03 -5.59
CA ILE A 112 11.01 3.57 -5.75
C ILE A 112 10.12 4.69 -6.31
N ILE A 113 10.20 5.89 -5.74
CA ILE A 113 9.43 7.05 -6.19
C ILE A 113 9.81 7.46 -7.62
N PHE A 114 11.11 7.45 -7.95
CA PHE A 114 11.59 7.74 -9.29
C PHE A 114 11.00 6.76 -10.31
N TRP A 115 11.06 5.47 -10.01
CA TRP A 115 10.50 4.42 -10.86
C TRP A 115 8.98 4.58 -11.06
N LEU A 116 8.23 4.88 -9.99
CA LEU A 116 6.78 5.10 -10.09
C LEU A 116 6.42 6.31 -10.97
N LYS A 117 7.18 7.41 -10.84
CA LYS A 117 6.97 8.60 -11.68
C LYS A 117 7.25 8.33 -13.15
N ASP A 118 8.35 7.63 -13.44
CA ASP A 118 8.72 7.25 -14.81
C ASP A 118 7.67 6.31 -15.43
N LYS A 119 7.25 5.28 -14.69
CA LYS A 119 6.14 4.39 -15.07
C LYS A 119 4.88 5.19 -15.40
N ASN A 120 4.47 6.09 -14.51
CA ASN A 120 3.25 6.89 -14.71
C ASN A 120 3.38 7.85 -15.89
N HIS A 121 4.58 8.36 -16.19
CA HIS A 121 4.81 9.16 -17.39
C HIS A 121 4.60 8.33 -18.66
N ILE A 122 5.16 7.12 -18.72
CA ILE A 122 5.05 6.20 -19.87
C ILE A 122 3.60 5.74 -20.09
N LEU A 123 2.86 5.45 -19.02
CA LEU A 123 1.51 4.89 -19.11
C LEU A 123 0.43 5.94 -19.37
N ASN A 124 0.73 7.24 -19.17
CA ASN A 124 -0.19 8.34 -19.43
C ASN A 124 0.14 9.14 -20.71
N THR A 125 1.14 8.72 -21.48
CA THR A 125 1.39 9.14 -22.88
C THR A 125 0.63 8.26 -23.86
#